data_AF-A0A662UG91-F1
#
_entry.id   AF-A0A662UG91-F1
#
_cell.length_a   1.000
_cell.length_b   1.000
_cell.length_c   1.000
_cell.angle_alpha   90.00
_cell.angle_beta   90.00
_cell.angle_gamma   90.00
#
_symmetry.space_group_name_H-M   'P 1'
#
loop_
_entity.id
_entity.type
_entity.pdbx_description
1 polymer ?
#
loop_
_entity_poly.entity_id
_entity_poly.type
_entity_poly.pdbx_seq_one_letter_code
_entity_poly.pdbx_strand_id
1 'polypeptide(L)' 'LFKEAKKYVDQGRDWPLDGNIWICPVCGYTHVDKEPPPKCPVCGAPGKNFVKF' A
#
# COMPACT_ATOMS: atom_id res chain seq x y z
N LEU A 1 -6.63 3.34 -3.69
CA LEU A 1 -5.25 3.84 -3.59
C LEU A 1 -4.87 4.74 -4.76
N PHE A 2 -4.63 4.21 -5.97
CA PHE A 2 -4.14 5.00 -7.12
C PHE A 2 -4.94 6.26 -7.44
N LYS A 3 -6.28 6.15 -7.51
CA LYS A 3 -7.15 7.30 -7.82
C LYS A 3 -7.04 8.44 -6.82
N GLU A 4 -6.89 8.13 -5.52
CA GLU A 4 -6.73 9.15 -4.49
C GLU A 4 -5.35 9.79 -4.58
N ALA A 5 -4.29 8.98 -4.64
CA ALA A 5 -2.92 9.50 -4.83
C ALA A 5 -2.82 10.42 -6.05
N LYS A 6 -3.44 10.04 -7.18
CA LYS A 6 -3.47 10.84 -8.40
C LYS A 6 -4.11 12.22 -8.18
N LYS A 7 -5.21 12.32 -7.42
CA LYS A 7 -5.87 13.61 -7.16
C LYS A 7 -4.95 14.61 -6.48
N TYR A 8 -4.09 14.17 -5.55
CA TYR A 8 -3.14 15.04 -4.87
C TYR A 8 -2.01 15.47 -5.81
N VAL A 9 -1.46 14.53 -6.58
CA VAL A 9 -0.42 14.80 -7.57
C VAL A 9 -0.90 15.79 -8.64
N ASP A 10 -2.13 15.63 -9.14
CA ASP A 10 -2.74 16.55 -10.11
C ASP A 10 -2.87 17.99 -9.58
N GLN A 11 -2.86 18.15 -8.25
CA GLN A 11 -2.92 19.43 -7.55
C GLN A 11 -1.53 19.92 -7.12
N GLY A 12 -0.45 19.24 -7.52
CA GLY A 12 0.92 19.57 -7.11
C GLY A 12 1.18 19.35 -5.62
N ARG A 13 0.43 18.45 -4.98
CA ARG A 13 0.53 18.16 -3.54
C ARG A 13 0.89 16.70 -3.30
N ASP A 14 1.61 16.47 -2.22
CA ASP A 14 1.80 15.13 -1.70
C ASP A 14 0.51 14.61 -1.07
N TRP A 15 0.25 13.31 -1.23
CA TRP A 15 -0.89 12.67 -0.60
C TRP A 15 -0.60 12.46 0.89
N PRO A 16 -1.40 13.04 1.82
CA PRO A 16 -1.25 12.80 3.25
C PRO A 16 -1.53 11.33 3.58
N LEU A 17 -0.46 10.55 3.69
CA LEU A 17 -0.49 9.17 4.15
C LEU A 17 -0.57 9.15 5.68
N ASP A 18 -1.55 8.40 6.21
CA ASP A 18 -1.62 8.04 7.63
C ASP A 18 -1.31 6.54 7.76
N GLY A 19 -0.07 6.23 8.14
CA GLY A 19 0.44 4.86 8.24
C GLY A 19 1.68 4.60 7.40
N ASN A 20 1.94 3.33 7.12
CA ASN A 20 3.08 2.87 6.34
C ASN A 20 2.61 2.25 5.01
N ILE A 21 3.46 2.27 3.99
CA ILE A 21 3.16 1.57 2.73
C ILE A 21 3.69 0.14 2.84
N TRP A 22 2.81 -0.83 2.66
CA TRP A 22 3.14 -2.24 2.64
C TRP A 22 2.95 -2.79 1.23
N ILE A 23 4.01 -3.34 0.65
CA ILE A 23 3.98 -3.90 -0.70
C ILE A 23 4.15 -5.41 -0.65
N CYS A 24 3.22 -6.14 -1.26
CA CYS A 24 3.35 -7.58 -1.45
C CYS A 24 4.46 -7.86 -2.48
N PRO A 25 5.56 -8.54 -2.12
CA PRO A 25 6.67 -8.77 -3.05
C PRO A 25 6.34 -9.78 -4.15
N VAL A 26 5.20 -10.48 -4.03
CA VAL A 26 4.78 -11.51 -4.99
C VAL A 26 3.97 -10.92 -6.15
N CYS A 27 3.06 -10.00 -5.87
CA CYS A 27 2.10 -9.49 -6.87
C CYS A 27 2.00 -7.96 -6.93
N GLY A 28 2.72 -7.22 -6.08
CA GLY A 28 2.71 -5.76 -6.06
C GLY A 28 1.50 -5.12 -5.37
N TYR A 29 0.58 -5.89 -4.78
CA TYR A 29 -0.53 -5.33 -4.00
C TYR A 29 -0.01 -4.37 -2.92
N THR A 30 -0.49 -3.13 -2.95
CA THR A 30 -0.10 -2.06 -2.04
C THR A 30 -1.19 -1.83 -1.00
N HIS A 31 -0.82 -1.90 0.27
CA HIS A 31 -1.66 -1.61 1.42
C HIS A 31 -1.09 -0.43 2.20
N VAL A 32 -1.96 0.43 2.75
CA VAL A 32 -1.55 1.57 3.56
C VAL A 32 -2.26 1.47 4.89
N ASP A 33 -1.49 1.18 5.93
CA ASP A 33 -1.93 1.12 7.32
C ASP A 33 -0.69 1.03 8.23
N LYS A 34 -0.87 1.06 9.54
CA LYS A 34 0.20 0.89 10.53
C LYS A 34 0.87 -0.48 10.39
N GLU A 35 0.10 -1.52 10.07
CA GLU A 35 0.54 -2.93 9.97
C GLU A 35 0.13 -3.56 8.63
N PRO A 36 0.83 -4.60 8.14
CA PRO A 36 0.45 -5.29 6.91
C PRO A 36 -0.80 -6.19 7.16
N PRO A 37 -1.56 -6.52 6.10
CA PRO A 37 -2.67 -7.47 6.25
C PRO A 37 -2.13 -8.87 6.57
N PRO A 38 -2.86 -9.73 7.30
CA PRO A 38 -2.38 -11.07 7.65
C PRO A 38 -2.17 -11.98 6.42
N LYS A 39 -2.85 -11.68 5.30
CA LYS A 39 -2.73 -12.38 4.01
C LYS A 39 -2.98 -11.40 2.87
N CYS A 40 -2.25 -11.55 1.77
CA CYS A 40 -2.47 -10.75 0.57
C CYS A 40 -3.85 -11.09 -0.03
N PRO A 41 -4.74 -10.11 -0.26
CA PRO A 41 -6.07 -10.34 -0.81
C PRO A 41 -6.05 -10.68 -2.31
N VAL A 42 -4.91 -10.47 -2.99
CA VAL A 42 -4.76 -10.71 -4.43
C VAL A 42 -4.19 -12.11 -4.71
N CYS A 43 -3.04 -12.45 -4.12
CA CYS A 43 -2.35 -13.71 -4.41
C CYS A 43 -2.33 -14.71 -3.25
N GLY A 44 -2.78 -14.31 -2.05
CA GLY A 44 -2.79 -15.17 -0.88
C GLY A 44 -1.46 -15.33 -0.14
N ALA A 45 -0.40 -14.61 -0.51
CA ALA A 45 0.88 -14.63 0.21
C ALA A 45 0.71 -14.23 1.69
N PRO A 46 1.46 -14.83 2.64
CA PRO A 46 1.43 -14.44 4.06
C PRO A 46 1.77 -12.96 4.29
N GLY A 47 1.07 -12.31 5.23
CA GLY A 47 1.26 -10.91 5.60
C GLY A 47 2.68 -10.54 6.03
N LYS A 48 3.34 -11.48 6.73
CA LYS A 48 4.74 -11.34 7.15
C LYS A 48 5.74 -11.13 6.01
N ASN A 49 5.36 -11.44 4.77
CA ASN A 49 6.21 -11.27 3.60
C ASN A 49 6.11 -9.85 3.00
N PHE A 50 5.18 -9.00 3.47
CA PHE A 50 5.06 -7.64 2.95
C PHE A 50 6.29 -6.81 3.32
N VAL A 51 6.74 -5.97 2.39
CA VAL A 51 7.86 -5.05 2.57
C VAL A 51 7.32 -3.66 2.90
N LYS A 52 7.89 -3.04 3.94
CA LYS A 52 7.54 -1.69 4.39
C LYS A 52 8.32 -0.63 3.60
N PHE A 53 7.63 0.39 3.12
CA PHE A 53 8.15 1.58 2.46
C PHE A 53 7.64 2.84 3.16
#